data_AF-A0AA39ZI77-F1
#
_entry.id   AF-A0AA39ZI77-F1
#
_cell.length_a   1.000
_cell.length_b   1.000
_cell.length_c   1.000
_cell.angle_alpha   90.00
_cell.angle_beta   90.00
_cell.angle_gamma   90.00
#
_symmetry.space_group_name_H-M   'P 1'
#
loop_
_entity.id
_entity.type
_entity.pdbx_description
1 polymer ?
#
loop_
_entity_poly.entity_id
_entity_poly.type
_entity_poly.pdbx_seq_one_letter_code
_entity_poly.pdbx_strand_id
1 'polypeptide(L)'
;MLGNILVQTTDVNNGCGDRGLAYMADFDTEEPFIVVCPRAFNKKAIGDLEGKDRDDEDARDFYAACAEDGGDIGDNVSFHFNTLGMTILHEYLHYDLMIKSSFGAIIDDPKDQPGYGSVAVYDKLPKDLARINADSYAYYAAEVYWSLICQKEFQAPREGVDDADPDCGEQTCET
;
A
#
# COMPACT_ATOMS: atom_id res chain seq x y z
N MET A 1 2.93 -20.72 -3.20
CA MET A 1 2.49 -21.31 -1.92
C MET A 1 2.33 -20.12 -0.98
N LEU A 2 1.13 -19.59 -0.80
CA LEU A 2 0.86 -18.41 0.06
C LEU A 2 0.62 -18.80 1.53
N GLY A 3 0.43 -20.09 1.82
CA GLY A 3 -0.03 -20.59 3.11
C GLY A 3 1.01 -20.68 4.24
N ASN A 4 2.26 -20.24 4.01
CA ASN A 4 3.33 -20.28 5.01
C ASN A 4 3.62 -18.92 5.67
N ILE A 5 2.96 -17.84 5.24
CA ILE A 5 3.21 -16.52 5.81
C ILE A 5 2.24 -16.30 6.98
N LEU A 6 2.78 -16.08 8.18
CA LEU A 6 2.00 -15.66 9.33
C LEU A 6 1.73 -14.15 9.26
N VAL A 7 0.48 -13.72 9.35
CA VAL A 7 0.13 -12.30 9.53
C VAL A 7 -0.24 -12.07 10.99
N GLN A 8 0.43 -11.12 11.64
CA GLN A 8 0.25 -10.83 13.06
C GLN A 8 0.29 -9.33 13.35
N THR A 9 -0.11 -8.94 14.56
CA THR A 9 -0.08 -7.53 15.02
C THR A 9 0.91 -7.30 16.16
N THR A 10 1.61 -8.36 16.60
CA THR A 10 2.60 -8.26 17.67
C THR A 10 3.95 -7.87 17.09
N ASP A 11 4.40 -6.65 17.38
CA ASP A 11 5.69 -6.11 16.94
C ASP A 11 6.84 -6.57 17.84
N VAL A 12 7.28 -7.81 17.66
CA VAL A 12 8.36 -8.41 18.46
C VAL A 12 9.74 -7.82 18.15
N ASN A 13 9.92 -7.26 16.96
CA ASN A 13 11.19 -6.72 16.49
C ASN A 13 11.29 -5.19 16.63
N ASN A 14 10.26 -4.53 17.16
CA ASN A 14 10.15 -3.07 17.20
C ASN A 14 10.38 -2.43 15.81
N GLY A 15 9.85 -3.09 14.78
CA GLY A 15 10.02 -2.72 13.37
C GLY A 15 9.01 -1.69 12.87
N CYS A 16 7.91 -1.47 13.60
CA CYS A 16 6.88 -0.53 13.18
C CYS A 16 7.33 0.94 13.19
N GLY A 17 8.31 1.28 14.03
CA GLY A 17 8.84 2.64 14.13
C GLY A 17 7.75 3.71 14.32
N ASP A 18 8.04 4.91 13.81
CA ASP A 18 7.15 6.07 13.92
C ASP A 18 6.26 6.26 12.69
N ARG A 19 6.47 5.54 11.58
CA ARG A 19 5.72 5.71 10.31
C ARG A 19 5.35 4.40 9.61
N GLY A 20 5.73 3.25 10.15
CA GLY A 20 5.47 1.94 9.57
C GLY A 20 3.99 1.57 9.61
N LEU A 21 3.49 1.09 8.47
CA LEU A 21 2.17 0.47 8.35
C LEU A 21 2.27 -1.04 8.51
N ALA A 22 3.32 -1.65 7.98
CA ALA A 22 3.66 -3.04 8.24
C ALA A 22 5.17 -3.22 8.12
N TYR A 23 5.62 -4.47 8.26
CA TYR A 23 6.91 -4.92 7.74
C TYR A 23 6.88 -6.45 7.59
N MET A 24 7.65 -6.96 6.64
CA MET A 24 7.98 -8.38 6.54
C MET A 24 9.28 -8.69 7.29
N ALA A 25 9.25 -9.77 8.08
CA ALA A 25 10.43 -10.35 8.71
C ALA A 25 10.63 -11.79 8.27
N ASP A 26 11.87 -12.26 8.41
CA ASP A 26 12.32 -13.59 7.98
C ASP A 26 11.98 -13.87 6.50
N PHE A 27 12.05 -12.83 5.67
CA PHE A 27 11.64 -12.80 4.27
C PHE A 27 12.38 -13.81 3.38
N ASP A 28 13.57 -14.26 3.79
CA ASP A 28 14.39 -15.23 3.07
C ASP A 28 14.28 -16.66 3.61
N THR A 29 13.35 -16.92 4.53
CA THR A 29 13.16 -18.21 5.21
C THR A 29 11.89 -18.95 4.76
N GLU A 30 11.69 -20.18 5.26
CA GLU A 30 10.46 -20.96 5.00
C GLU A 30 9.28 -20.56 5.91
N GLU A 31 9.54 -19.77 6.96
CA GLU A 31 8.56 -19.32 7.96
C GLU A 31 8.51 -17.79 8.06
N PRO A 32 8.30 -17.05 6.94
CA PRO A 32 8.22 -15.60 6.97
C PRO A 32 6.98 -15.14 7.73
N PHE A 33 7.02 -13.93 8.26
CA PHE A 33 5.84 -13.31 8.85
C PHE A 33 5.72 -11.82 8.51
N ILE A 34 4.49 -11.35 8.49
CA ILE A 34 4.11 -9.96 8.32
C ILE A 34 3.62 -9.44 9.65
N VAL A 35 4.17 -8.31 10.09
CA VAL A 35 3.62 -7.56 11.23
C VAL A 35 2.84 -6.38 10.69
N VAL A 36 1.54 -6.34 10.96
CA VAL A 36 0.68 -5.18 10.68
C VAL A 36 0.75 -4.24 11.87
N CYS A 37 1.31 -3.05 11.64
CA CYS A 37 1.52 -2.05 12.67
C CYS A 37 0.21 -1.38 13.10
N PRO A 38 0.11 -0.85 14.33
CA PRO A 38 -1.11 -0.20 14.81
C PRO A 38 -1.62 0.89 13.86
N ARG A 39 -0.71 1.62 13.19
CA ARG A 39 -1.06 2.70 12.26
C ARG A 39 -1.72 2.22 10.97
N ALA A 40 -1.44 1.00 10.51
CA ALA A 40 -2.13 0.46 9.33
C ALA A 40 -3.65 0.37 9.53
N PHE A 41 -4.13 0.30 10.77
CA PHE A 41 -5.56 0.31 11.06
C PHE A 41 -6.23 1.68 10.95
N ASN A 42 -5.45 2.76 10.77
CA ASN A 42 -5.99 4.05 10.35
C ASN A 42 -6.31 4.05 8.85
N LYS A 43 -5.72 3.12 8.08
CA LYS A 43 -6.01 2.96 6.65
C LYS A 43 -7.35 2.26 6.48
N LYS A 44 -8.21 2.87 5.66
CA LYS A 44 -9.53 2.34 5.30
C LYS A 44 -9.35 0.97 4.62
N ALA A 45 -10.25 0.02 4.89
CA ALA A 45 -10.35 -1.15 4.02
C ALA A 45 -10.84 -0.71 2.63
N ILE A 46 -10.63 -1.54 1.62
CA ILE A 46 -11.07 -1.23 0.26
C ILE A 46 -12.61 -1.14 0.23
N GLY A 47 -13.14 0.07 0.15
CA GLY A 47 -14.58 0.36 0.18
C GLY A 47 -15.15 0.86 1.51
N ASP A 48 -14.34 1.03 2.57
CA ASP A 48 -14.81 1.72 3.79
C ASP A 48 -14.92 3.24 3.52
N LEU A 49 -16.06 3.82 3.87
CA LEU A 49 -16.33 5.27 3.72
C LEU A 49 -16.06 6.00 5.04
N GLU A 50 -15.64 7.27 4.96
CA GLU A 50 -15.44 8.07 6.17
C GLU A 50 -16.75 8.29 6.93
N GLY A 51 -16.73 8.06 8.24
CA GLY A 51 -17.89 8.27 9.10
C GLY A 51 -19.02 7.26 8.90
N LYS A 52 -18.76 6.15 8.19
CA LYS A 52 -19.68 5.03 8.01
C LYS A 52 -19.18 3.80 8.72
N ASP A 53 -20.02 3.23 9.56
CA ASP A 53 -19.72 1.93 10.15
C ASP A 53 -19.95 0.83 9.12
N ARG A 54 -19.20 -0.26 9.20
CA ARG A 54 -19.30 -1.42 8.29
C ARG A 54 -20.70 -2.03 8.18
N ASP A 55 -21.55 -1.78 9.18
CA ASP A 55 -22.93 -2.28 9.25
C ASP A 55 -23.97 -1.31 8.66
N ASP A 56 -23.57 -0.11 8.22
CA ASP A 56 -24.48 0.85 7.57
C ASP A 56 -24.96 0.35 6.20
N GLU A 57 -26.23 0.63 5.85
CA GLU A 57 -26.87 0.14 4.62
C GLU A 57 -26.16 0.64 3.35
N ASP A 58 -25.52 1.81 3.42
CA ASP A 58 -24.73 2.45 2.37
C ASP A 58 -23.20 2.26 2.51
N ALA A 59 -22.71 1.64 3.59
CA ALA A 59 -21.29 1.25 3.72
C ALA A 59 -20.86 0.15 2.72
N ARG A 60 -21.82 -0.41 1.96
CA ARG A 60 -21.58 -1.35 0.87
C ARG A 60 -21.58 -0.70 -0.51
N ASP A 61 -21.73 0.62 -0.58
CA ASP A 61 -21.63 1.32 -1.85
C ASP A 61 -20.15 1.47 -2.23
N PHE A 62 -19.61 0.41 -2.83
CA PHE A 62 -18.22 0.34 -3.31
C PHE A 62 -17.83 1.53 -4.19
N TYR A 63 -18.80 2.23 -4.79
CA TYR A 63 -18.57 3.40 -5.65
C TYR A 63 -18.44 4.71 -4.87
N ALA A 64 -18.95 4.79 -3.64
CA ALA A 64 -18.92 6.01 -2.83
C ALA A 64 -17.51 6.43 -2.37
N ALA A 65 -16.48 5.62 -2.64
CA ALA A 65 -15.09 6.02 -2.44
C ALA A 65 -14.60 7.01 -3.51
N CYS A 66 -15.21 7.03 -4.69
CA CYS A 66 -14.87 7.93 -5.79
C CYS A 66 -15.35 9.36 -5.50
N ALA A 67 -14.56 10.37 -5.86
CA ALA A 67 -14.89 11.78 -5.57
C ALA A 67 -16.22 12.25 -6.20
N GLU A 68 -16.61 11.69 -7.35
CA GLU A 68 -17.90 11.99 -7.99
C GLU A 68 -19.10 11.54 -7.14
N ASP A 69 -18.91 10.52 -6.31
CA ASP A 69 -19.91 9.94 -5.43
C ASP A 69 -19.73 10.39 -3.96
N GLY A 70 -18.85 11.37 -3.72
CA GLY A 70 -18.62 11.99 -2.42
C GLY A 70 -17.51 11.39 -1.56
N GLY A 71 -16.68 10.51 -2.13
CA GLY A 71 -15.51 9.94 -1.46
C GLY A 71 -14.21 10.71 -1.68
N ASP A 72 -13.10 10.10 -1.25
CA ASP A 72 -11.78 10.74 -1.22
C ASP A 72 -10.90 10.40 -2.44
N ILE A 73 -11.32 9.46 -3.28
CA ILE A 73 -10.56 9.05 -4.48
C ILE A 73 -10.77 10.08 -5.59
N GLY A 74 -9.86 11.06 -5.62
CA GLY A 74 -9.80 12.16 -6.59
C GLY A 74 -9.32 11.74 -7.98
N ASP A 75 -8.71 12.67 -8.73
CA ASP A 75 -8.27 12.42 -10.13
C ASP A 75 -6.83 11.96 -10.27
N ASN A 76 -6.04 12.05 -9.21
CA ASN A 76 -4.63 11.69 -9.17
C ASN A 76 -4.45 10.44 -8.31
N VAL A 77 -3.45 9.61 -8.64
CA VAL A 77 -2.95 8.59 -7.70
C VAL A 77 -2.46 9.31 -6.45
N SER A 78 -2.82 8.83 -5.26
CA SER A 78 -2.50 9.52 -4.00
C SER A 78 -2.44 8.59 -2.80
N PHE A 79 -2.09 9.12 -1.63
CA PHE A 79 -2.10 8.40 -0.36
C PHE A 79 -3.47 7.79 -0.02
N HIS A 80 -4.58 8.30 -0.59
CA HIS A 80 -5.90 7.68 -0.43
C HIS A 80 -5.98 6.26 -1.02
N PHE A 81 -5.01 5.85 -1.85
CA PHE A 81 -4.90 4.49 -2.37
C PHE A 81 -4.30 3.53 -1.34
N ASN A 82 -3.62 4.05 -0.31
CA ASN A 82 -3.03 3.26 0.77
C ASN A 82 -4.14 2.64 1.62
N THR A 83 -4.54 1.42 1.27
CA THR A 83 -5.48 0.60 2.04
C THR A 83 -4.73 -0.47 2.82
N LEU A 84 -5.36 -1.04 3.85
CA LEU A 84 -4.79 -2.19 4.56
C LEU A 84 -4.48 -3.36 3.60
N GLY A 85 -5.32 -3.56 2.58
CA GLY A 85 -5.09 -4.57 1.54
C GLY A 85 -3.86 -4.28 0.68
N MET A 86 -3.64 -3.01 0.33
CA MET A 86 -2.45 -2.58 -0.41
C MET A 86 -1.19 -2.75 0.44
N THR A 87 -1.21 -2.37 1.72
CA THR A 87 -0.11 -2.60 2.67
C THR A 87 0.24 -4.08 2.75
N ILE A 88 -0.73 -4.96 2.93
CA ILE A 88 -0.47 -6.40 3.00
C ILE A 88 0.10 -6.92 1.66
N LEU A 89 -0.40 -6.43 0.52
CA LEU A 89 0.13 -6.78 -0.79
C LEU A 89 1.59 -6.35 -0.96
N HIS A 90 1.95 -5.13 -0.51
CA HIS A 90 3.32 -4.64 -0.46
C HIS A 90 4.20 -5.65 0.28
N GLU A 91 3.82 -6.03 1.50
CA GLU A 91 4.61 -6.96 2.31
C GLU A 91 4.78 -8.34 1.65
N TYR A 92 3.76 -8.87 0.98
CA TYR A 92 3.89 -10.14 0.26
C TYR A 92 4.96 -10.10 -0.84
N LEU A 93 5.25 -8.93 -1.40
CA LEU A 93 6.29 -8.75 -2.42
C LEU A 93 7.71 -8.73 -1.84
N HIS A 94 7.88 -8.60 -0.53
CA HIS A 94 9.19 -8.81 0.09
C HIS A 94 9.55 -10.28 0.28
N TYR A 95 8.62 -11.22 0.05
CA TYR A 95 8.91 -12.63 0.26
C TYR A 95 9.82 -13.23 -0.82
N ASP A 96 11.12 -13.24 -0.55
CA ASP A 96 12.19 -13.62 -1.47
C ASP A 96 11.95 -14.96 -2.19
N LEU A 97 11.54 -16.00 -1.47
CA LEU A 97 11.35 -17.33 -2.05
C LEU A 97 10.20 -17.35 -3.08
N MET A 98 9.13 -16.61 -2.82
CA MET A 98 8.02 -16.47 -3.77
C MET A 98 8.44 -15.60 -4.96
N ILE A 99 9.11 -14.49 -4.70
CA ILE A 99 9.35 -13.47 -5.72
C ILE A 99 10.52 -13.84 -6.63
N LYS A 100 11.62 -14.38 -6.11
CA LYS A 100 12.71 -14.94 -6.94
C LYS A 100 12.20 -16.03 -7.88
N SER A 101 11.29 -16.88 -7.40
CA SER A 101 10.73 -17.95 -8.23
C SER A 101 9.81 -17.45 -9.35
N SER A 102 9.14 -16.30 -9.14
CA SER A 102 8.16 -15.74 -10.07
C SER A 102 8.77 -14.73 -11.04
N PHE A 103 9.68 -13.88 -10.56
CA PHE A 103 10.22 -12.73 -11.29
C PHE A 103 11.72 -12.87 -11.63
N GLY A 104 12.42 -13.84 -11.05
CA GLY A 104 13.87 -14.01 -11.25
C GLY A 104 14.72 -12.93 -10.58
N ALA A 105 14.13 -12.08 -9.75
CA ALA A 105 14.76 -11.00 -9.00
C ALA A 105 14.15 -10.91 -7.59
N ILE A 106 14.78 -10.13 -6.71
CA ILE A 106 14.21 -9.70 -5.43
C ILE A 106 13.39 -8.45 -5.70
N ILE A 107 12.28 -8.29 -4.98
CA ILE A 107 11.57 -7.02 -4.85
C ILE A 107 11.84 -6.52 -3.42
N ASP A 108 12.43 -5.34 -3.30
CA ASP A 108 12.85 -4.73 -2.04
C ASP A 108 12.79 -3.21 -2.17
N ASP A 109 12.71 -2.50 -1.06
CA ASP A 109 12.69 -1.05 -1.10
C ASP A 109 14.11 -0.53 -1.42
N PRO A 110 14.28 0.30 -2.46
CA PRO A 110 15.58 0.68 -2.94
C PRO A 110 16.33 1.50 -1.88
N LYS A 111 17.41 0.90 -1.34
CA LYS A 111 18.31 1.57 -0.40
C LYS A 111 18.81 2.89 -0.98
N ASP A 112 18.74 3.95 -0.17
CA ASP A 112 19.17 5.32 -0.47
C ASP A 112 18.37 6.06 -1.56
N GLN A 113 17.22 5.54 -2.00
CA GLN A 113 16.29 6.24 -2.90
C GLN A 113 14.88 6.28 -2.33
N PRO A 114 14.06 7.29 -2.68
CA PRO A 114 12.66 7.30 -2.28
C PRO A 114 11.95 6.14 -3.00
N GLY A 115 11.59 5.09 -2.25
CA GLY A 115 10.82 3.93 -2.73
C GLY A 115 9.35 3.96 -2.34
N TYR A 116 9.03 4.70 -1.27
CA TYR A 116 7.71 4.75 -0.67
C TYR A 116 6.83 5.87 -1.23
N GLY A 117 5.56 5.56 -1.39
CA GLY A 117 4.49 6.50 -1.71
C GLY A 117 4.32 6.78 -3.19
N SER A 118 3.13 7.31 -3.51
CA SER A 118 2.67 7.61 -4.86
C SER A 118 3.69 8.40 -5.67
N VAL A 119 4.18 9.53 -5.14
CA VAL A 119 5.12 10.43 -5.83
C VAL A 119 6.47 9.75 -6.10
N ALA A 120 6.98 8.98 -5.14
CA ALA A 120 8.26 8.31 -5.31
C ALA A 120 8.20 7.25 -6.40
N VAL A 121 7.15 6.44 -6.38
CA VAL A 121 6.87 5.36 -7.34
C VAL A 121 6.71 5.88 -8.77
N TYR A 122 5.99 7.00 -8.94
CA TYR A 122 5.66 7.51 -10.28
C TYR A 122 6.76 8.36 -10.89
N ASP A 123 7.34 9.28 -10.11
CA ASP A 123 8.14 10.38 -10.66
C ASP A 123 9.63 10.30 -10.29
N LYS A 124 9.97 9.61 -9.19
CA LYS A 124 11.35 9.64 -8.64
C LYS A 124 12.13 8.36 -8.91
N LEU A 125 11.47 7.22 -9.07
CA LEU A 125 12.13 5.94 -9.30
C LEU A 125 12.47 5.70 -10.79
N PRO A 126 13.76 5.43 -11.12
CA PRO A 126 14.13 4.87 -12.41
C PRO A 126 13.35 3.59 -12.73
N LYS A 127 13.01 3.37 -14.01
CA LYS A 127 12.17 2.22 -14.43
C LYS A 127 12.72 0.85 -14.07
N ASP A 128 14.03 0.71 -14.03
CA ASP A 128 14.72 -0.51 -13.61
C ASP A 128 14.58 -0.76 -12.10
N LEU A 129 14.55 0.30 -11.29
CA LEU A 129 14.31 0.22 -9.85
C LEU A 129 12.83 0.06 -9.51
N ALA A 130 11.93 0.73 -10.23
CA ALA A 130 10.48 0.55 -10.05
C ALA A 130 10.03 -0.91 -10.25
N ARG A 131 10.73 -1.67 -11.09
CA ARG A 131 10.44 -3.10 -11.32
C ARG A 131 10.76 -4.00 -10.13
N ILE A 132 11.62 -3.54 -9.23
CA ILE A 132 12.05 -4.27 -8.04
C ILE A 132 11.60 -3.56 -6.76
N ASN A 133 10.66 -2.62 -6.84
CA ASN A 133 10.13 -1.87 -5.70
C ASN A 133 8.73 -2.38 -5.34
N ALA A 134 8.49 -2.80 -4.09
CA ALA A 134 7.21 -3.41 -3.68
C ALA A 134 6.04 -2.43 -3.86
N ASP A 135 6.27 -1.16 -3.53
CA ASP A 135 5.28 -0.10 -3.62
C ASP A 135 4.83 0.17 -5.06
N SER A 136 5.68 -0.07 -6.05
CA SER A 136 5.33 0.09 -7.47
C SER A 136 4.24 -0.89 -7.92
N TYR A 137 4.28 -2.12 -7.42
CA TYR A 137 3.24 -3.11 -7.70
C TYR A 137 1.98 -2.84 -6.88
N ALA A 138 2.13 -2.41 -5.61
CA ALA A 138 1.02 -2.09 -4.74
C ALA A 138 0.19 -0.92 -5.30
N TYR A 139 0.84 0.17 -5.72
CA TYR A 139 0.17 1.31 -6.36
C TYR A 139 -0.43 0.96 -7.72
N TYR A 140 0.25 0.15 -8.54
CA TYR A 140 -0.32 -0.29 -9.81
C TYR A 140 -1.58 -1.14 -9.60
N ALA A 141 -1.59 -2.05 -8.64
CA ALA A 141 -2.76 -2.86 -8.32
C ALA A 141 -3.93 -1.99 -7.82
N ALA A 142 -3.64 -1.01 -6.96
CA ALA A 142 -4.64 -0.06 -6.47
C ALA A 142 -5.20 0.83 -7.59
N GLU A 143 -4.34 1.35 -8.48
CA GLU A 143 -4.77 2.14 -9.65
C GLU A 143 -5.66 1.35 -10.59
N VAL A 144 -5.30 0.11 -10.93
CA VAL A 144 -6.14 -0.76 -11.77
C VAL A 144 -7.50 -0.99 -11.11
N TYR A 145 -7.52 -1.26 -9.81
CA TYR A 145 -8.77 -1.45 -9.07
C TYR A 145 -9.64 -0.20 -9.12
N TRP A 146 -9.10 0.96 -8.72
CA TRP A 146 -9.87 2.19 -8.67
C TRP A 146 -10.27 2.69 -10.05
N SER A 147 -9.49 2.41 -11.09
CA SER A 147 -9.86 2.74 -12.46
C SER A 147 -11.11 1.97 -12.91
N LEU A 148 -11.23 0.71 -12.47
CA LEU A 148 -12.42 -0.10 -12.72
C LEU A 148 -13.61 0.34 -11.87
N ILE A 149 -13.41 0.72 -10.61
CA ILE A 149 -14.52 1.15 -9.75
C ILE A 149 -15.01 2.55 -10.15
N CYS A 150 -14.11 3.52 -10.25
CA CYS A 150 -14.44 4.91 -10.61
C CYS A 150 -14.61 5.13 -12.12
N GLN A 151 -14.45 4.09 -12.94
CA GLN A 151 -14.64 4.13 -14.40
C GLN A 151 -13.84 5.25 -15.09
N LYS A 152 -12.61 5.49 -14.63
CA LYS A 152 -11.73 6.55 -15.15
C LYS A 152 -10.26 6.14 -15.15
N GLU A 153 -9.45 6.92 -15.85
CA GLU A 153 -7.99 6.85 -15.76
C GLU A 153 -7.50 7.92 -14.78
N PHE A 154 -6.52 7.58 -13.96
CA PHE A 154 -5.93 8.51 -12.99
C PHE A 154 -4.73 9.24 -13.58
N GLN A 155 -4.49 10.44 -13.08
CA GLN A 155 -3.31 11.22 -13.39
C GLN A 155 -2.17 10.90 -12.41
N ALA A 156 -0.95 11.25 -12.82
CA ALA A 156 0.22 11.16 -11.96
C ALA A 156 0.05 11.97 -10.66
N PRO A 157 0.63 11.52 -9.53
CA PRO A 157 0.58 12.21 -8.25
C PRO A 157 1.30 13.57 -8.28
N ARG A 158 0.91 14.47 -7.38
CA ARG A 158 1.52 15.79 -7.17
C ARG A 158 2.26 15.82 -5.84
N GLU A 159 3.52 16.22 -5.87
CA GLU A 159 4.37 16.38 -4.69
C GLU A 159 3.81 17.40 -3.69
N GLY A 160 3.80 17.03 -2.41
CA GLY A 160 3.29 17.82 -1.30
C GLY A 160 1.77 17.84 -1.18
N VAL A 161 1.05 17.07 -2.01
CA VAL A 161 -0.41 16.98 -1.98
C VAL A 161 -0.84 15.52 -1.96
N ASP A 162 -0.41 14.75 -2.95
CA ASP A 162 -0.85 13.37 -3.13
C ASP A 162 0.04 12.36 -2.38
N ASP A 163 1.09 12.83 -1.70
CA ASP A 163 2.00 12.08 -0.80
C ASP A 163 2.00 12.59 0.65
N ALA A 164 1.21 13.62 0.95
CA ALA A 164 1.04 14.19 2.29
C ALA A 164 0.00 13.37 3.08
N ASP A 165 0.43 12.25 3.65
CA ASP A 165 -0.48 11.35 4.36
C ASP A 165 -0.67 11.80 5.83
N PRO A 166 -1.90 12.16 6.25
CA PRO A 166 -2.18 12.68 7.59
C PRO A 166 -1.93 11.63 8.68
N ASP A 167 -2.08 10.34 8.38
CA ASP A 167 -1.80 9.27 9.36
C ASP A 167 -0.31 9.17 9.68
N CYS A 168 0.54 9.72 8.82
CA CYS A 168 1.99 9.72 8.95
C CYS A 168 2.58 11.11 9.15
N GLY A 169 1.76 12.06 9.62
CA GLY A 169 2.21 13.41 9.96
C GLY A 169 2.47 14.27 8.74
N GLU A 170 1.58 14.19 7.75
CA GLU A 170 1.67 14.89 6.45
C GLU A 170 2.92 14.47 5.65
N GLN A 171 3.33 13.22 5.83
CA GLN A 171 4.47 12.61 5.15
C GLN A 171 4.08 11.23 4.65
N THR A 172 4.82 10.72 3.67
CA THR A 172 4.64 9.36 3.20
C THR A 172 4.81 8.35 4.34
N CYS A 173 3.86 7.42 4.43
CA CYS A 173 3.96 6.26 5.32
C CYS A 173 4.98 5.25 4.80
N GLU A 174 5.62 4.53 5.70
CA GLU A 174 6.57 3.46 5.37
C GLU A 174 5.86 2.10 5.47
N THR A 175 6.27 1.16 4.63
CA THR A 175 5.85 -0.25 4.64
C THR A 175 7.10 -1.12 4.64
#